data_AF-A0A5S9P030-F1
#
_entry.id   AF-A0A5S9P030-F1
#
_cell.length_a   1.000
_cell.length_b   1.000
_cell.length_c   1.000
_cell.angle_alpha   90.00
_cell.angle_beta   90.00
_cell.angle_gamma   90.00
#
_symmetry.space_group_name_H-M   'P 1'
#
loop_
_entity.id
_entity.type
_entity.pdbx_description
1 polymer ?
#
loop_
_entity_poly.entity_id
_entity_poly.type
_entity_poly.pdbx_seq_one_letter_code
_entity_poly.pdbx_strand_id
1 'polypeptide(L)' 'MQAKLAMPLARPIVLRVDPPRTLDTFLSAIEYLNAGTLPNTVEVDTIIDQIMSAAASQDPAIIASTTDELERMLRELGQA' A
#
# COMPACT_ATOMS: atom_id res chain seq x y z
N MET A 1 -8.24 14.27 -5.16
CA MET A 1 -7.18 13.28 -4.95
C MET A 1 -7.62 12.18 -3.97
N GLN A 2 -8.17 12.54 -2.80
CA GLN A 2 -8.74 11.57 -1.83
C GLN A 2 -9.73 10.56 -2.43
N ALA A 3 -10.65 11.00 -3.30
CA ALA A 3 -11.62 10.08 -3.92
C ALA A 3 -10.98 8.97 -4.79
N LYS A 4 -9.79 9.21 -5.35
CA LYS A 4 -9.06 8.20 -6.13
C LYS A 4 -8.35 7.19 -5.23
N LEU A 5 -7.90 7.61 -4.05
CA LEU A 5 -7.21 6.75 -3.08
C LEU A 5 -8.16 5.87 -2.27
N ALA A 6 -9.45 6.24 -2.21
CA ALA A 6 -10.49 5.40 -1.63
C ALA A 6 -10.76 4.12 -2.45
N MET A 7 -10.12 3.96 -3.61
CA MET A 7 -10.26 2.76 -4.42
C MET A 7 -9.60 1.55 -3.75
N PRO A 8 -10.15 0.34 -3.99
CA PRO A 8 -9.63 -0.87 -3.40
C PRO A 8 -8.26 -1.24 -3.99
N LEU A 9 -7.45 -1.89 -3.17
CA LEU A 9 -6.33 -2.71 -3.65
C LEU A 9 -6.86 -3.88 -4.49
N ALA A 10 -5.99 -4.51 -5.27
CA ALA A 10 -6.39 -5.71 -6.01
C ALA A 10 -6.84 -6.85 -5.08
N ARG A 11 -6.30 -6.86 -3.85
CA ARG A 11 -6.70 -7.74 -2.74
C ARG A 11 -6.37 -7.09 -1.39
N PRO A 12 -7.08 -7.45 -0.30
CA PRO A 12 -6.72 -7.00 1.03
C PRO A 12 -5.37 -7.57 1.48
N ILE A 13 -4.56 -6.77 2.16
CA ILE A 13 -3.30 -7.17 2.79
C ILE A 13 -3.49 -7.14 4.30
N VAL A 14 -3.30 -8.28 4.97
CA VAL A 14 -3.41 -8.37 6.43
C VAL A 14 -2.04 -8.16 7.05
N LEU A 15 -1.93 -7.13 7.88
CA LEU A 15 -0.73 -6.80 8.63
C LEU A 15 -0.71 -7.56 9.96
N ARG A 16 0.47 -8.09 10.29
CA ARG A 16 0.82 -8.81 11.54
C ARG A 16 1.28 -7.85 12.65
N VAL A 17 0.74 -6.63 12.68
CA VAL A 17 0.91 -5.70 13.79
C VAL A 17 -0.08 -6.04 14.91
N ASP A 18 0.17 -5.60 16.14
CA ASP A 18 -0.73 -5.80 17.28
C ASP A 18 -1.36 -4.45 17.71
N PRO A 19 -2.68 -4.24 17.51
CA PRO A 19 -3.67 -5.19 16.96
C PRO A 19 -3.57 -5.37 15.44
N PRO A 20 -4.00 -6.53 14.89
CA PRO A 20 -3.96 -6.78 13.44
C PRO A 20 -4.72 -5.73 12.65
N ARG A 21 -4.12 -5.26 11.55
CA ARG A 21 -4.71 -4.24 10.67
C ARG A 21 -4.83 -4.80 9.25
N THR A 22 -5.93 -4.52 8.58
CA THR A 22 -6.10 -4.87 7.16
C THR A 22 -5.95 -3.60 6.32
N LEU A 23 -5.18 -3.69 5.25
CA LEU A 23 -5.11 -2.69 4.20
C LEU A 23 -5.99 -3.16 3.05
N ASP A 24 -7.05 -2.42 2.75
CA ASP A 24 -8.06 -2.76 1.74
C ASP A 24 -8.11 -1.73 0.60
N THR A 25 -7.57 -0.54 0.83
CA THR A 25 -7.58 0.60 -0.09
C THR A 25 -6.19 1.23 -0.21
N PHE A 26 -5.94 1.93 -1.31
CA PHE A 26 -4.71 2.72 -1.47
C PHE A 26 -4.54 3.78 -0.38
N LEU A 27 -5.65 4.40 0.07
CA LEU A 27 -5.63 5.33 1.19
C LEU A 27 -5.14 4.66 2.47
N SER A 28 -5.71 3.50 2.84
CA SER A 28 -5.29 2.77 4.03
C SER A 28 -3.81 2.37 3.99
N ALA A 29 -3.30 2.01 2.81
CA ALA A 29 -1.90 1.68 2.60
C ALA A 29 -1.00 2.90 2.82
N ILE A 30 -1.29 4.03 2.15
CA ILE A 30 -0.53 5.28 2.32
C ILE A 30 -0.55 5.76 3.78
N GLU A 31 -1.71 5.71 4.45
CA GLU A 31 -1.81 6.08 5.86
C GLU A 31 -0.93 5.20 6.75
N TYR A 32 -0.86 3.90 6.47
CA TYR A 32 0.01 3.00 7.21
C TYR A 32 1.50 3.27 6.93
N LEU A 33 1.87 3.48 5.67
CA LEU A 33 3.25 3.81 5.28
C LEU A 33 3.71 5.13 5.92
N ASN A 34 2.83 6.13 5.98
CA ASN A 34 3.10 7.44 6.58
C ASN A 34 2.91 7.50 8.10
N ALA A 35 2.41 6.45 8.75
CA ALA A 35 2.18 6.44 10.20
C ALA A 35 3.47 6.48 11.04
N GLY A 36 4.65 6.44 10.39
CA GLY A 36 5.95 6.43 11.07
C GLY A 36 6.29 5.09 11.74
N THR A 37 5.49 4.05 11.50
CA THR A 37 5.72 2.68 11.98
C THR A 37 6.79 1.94 11.17
N LEU A 38 7.03 2.35 9.93
CA LEU A 38 8.08 1.80 9.08
C LEU A 38 9.30 2.73 9.08
N PRO A 39 10.53 2.18 8.95
CA PRO A 39 11.70 2.99 8.70
C PRO A 39 11.48 3.80 7.41
N ASN A 40 11.79 5.10 7.47
CA ASN A 40 11.69 5.95 6.29
C ASN A 40 12.79 5.57 5.30
N THR A 41 12.43 4.78 4.29
CA THR A 41 13.33 4.29 3.24
C THR A 41 12.88 4.77 1.88
N VAL A 42 13.84 4.85 0.95
CA VAL A 42 13.58 5.15 -0.47
C VAL A 42 12.55 4.16 -1.07
N GLU A 43 12.51 2.94 -0.56
CA GLU A 43 11.55 1.92 -1.01
C GLU A 43 10.11 2.26 -0.61
N VAL A 44 9.89 2.78 0.60
CA VAL A 44 8.57 3.26 1.05
C VAL A 44 8.09 4.43 0.20
N ASP A 45 8.95 5.42 -0.05
CA ASP A 45 8.62 6.56 -0.92
C ASP A 45 8.29 6.10 -2.35
N THR A 46 9.07 5.15 -2.89
CA THR A 46 8.83 4.57 -4.21
C THR A 46 7.48 3.88 -4.30
N ILE A 47 7.09 3.11 -3.28
CA ILE A 47 5.78 2.47 -3.22
C ILE A 47 4.66 3.50 -3.16
N ILE A 48 4.82 4.58 -2.38
CA ILE A 48 3.81 5.65 -2.32
C ILE A 48 3.61 6.27 -3.71
N ASP A 49 4.69 6.55 -4.44
CA ASP A 49 4.60 7.07 -5.81
C ASP A 49 3.93 6.09 -6.78
N GLN A 50 4.22 4.79 -6.66
CA GLN A 50 3.55 3.75 -7.44
C GLN A 50 2.05 3.68 -7.14
N ILE A 51 1.65 3.77 -5.87
CA ILE A 51 0.25 3.83 -5.46
C ILE A 51 -0.45 5.05 -6.08
N MET A 52 0.20 6.22 -6.04
CA MET A 52 -0.33 7.44 -6.63
C MET A 52 -0.50 7.32 -8.15
N SER A 53 0.46 6.69 -8.83
CA SER A 53 0.40 6.41 -10.27
C SER A 53 -0.72 5.42 -10.62
N ALA A 54 -0.84 4.31 -9.86
CA ALA A 54 -1.89 3.31 -10.03
C ALA A 54 -3.29 3.90 -9.82
N ALA A 55 -3.45 4.75 -8.79
CA ALA A 55 -4.70 5.45 -8.52
C ALA A 55 -5.05 6.48 -9.61
N ALA A 56 -4.05 7.05 -10.27
CA ALA A 56 -4.25 7.98 -11.38
C ALA A 56 -4.63 7.26 -12.68
N SER A 57 -4.00 6.11 -12.98
CA SER A 57 -4.25 5.33 -14.19
C SER A 57 -5.57 4.57 -14.16
N GLN A 58 -6.00 4.14 -12.97
CA GLN A 58 -7.17 3.26 -12.77
C GLN A 58 -7.07 1.94 -13.56
N ASP A 59 -5.87 1.56 -13.98
CA ASP A 59 -5.61 0.34 -14.73
C ASP A 59 -5.56 -0.86 -13.76
N PRO A 60 -6.43 -1.87 -13.90
CA PRO A 60 -6.43 -3.05 -13.04
C PRO A 60 -5.10 -3.80 -13.02
N ALA A 61 -4.34 -3.82 -14.13
CA ALA A 61 -3.04 -4.49 -14.19
C ALA A 61 -1.99 -3.74 -13.35
N ILE A 62 -2.02 -2.41 -13.39
CA ILE A 62 -1.12 -1.57 -12.59
C ILE A 62 -1.51 -1.70 -11.10
N ILE A 63 -2.80 -1.65 -10.78
CA ILE A 63 -3.29 -1.83 -9.40
C ILE A 63 -2.86 -3.19 -8.83
N ALA A 64 -2.97 -4.26 -9.62
CA ALA A 64 -2.51 -5.59 -9.22
C ALA A 64 -1.00 -5.63 -8.97
N SER A 65 -0.19 -5.13 -9.91
CA SER A 65 1.26 -5.07 -9.77
C SER A 65 1.70 -4.23 -8.56
N THR A 66 1.07 -3.09 -8.31
CA THR A 66 1.36 -2.26 -7.13
C THR A 66 0.93 -2.94 -5.84
N THR A 67 -0.18 -3.69 -5.85
CA THR A 67 -0.62 -4.47 -4.68
C THR A 67 0.37 -5.59 -4.37
N ASP A 68 0.86 -6.30 -5.39
CA ASP A 68 1.88 -7.35 -5.25
C ASP A 68 3.17 -6.81 -4.65
N GLU A 69 3.64 -5.67 -5.15
CA GLU A 69 4.88 -5.05 -4.70
C GLU A 69 4.77 -4.49 -3.28
N LEU A 70 3.64 -3.86 -2.95
CA LEU A 70 3.32 -3.44 -1.57
C LEU A 70 3.34 -4.63 -0.61
N GLU A 71 2.68 -5.74 -0.97
CA GLU A 71 2.64 -6.93 -0.12
C GLU A 71 4.04 -7.56 0.04
N ARG A 72 4.83 -7.62 -1.03
CA ARG A 72 6.22 -8.11 -1.00
C ARG A 72 7.06 -7.30 -0.02
N MET A 73 7.06 -5.96 -0.14
CA MET A 73 7.80 -5.08 0.75
C MET A 73 7.36 -5.25 2.21
N LEU A 74 6.04 -5.29 2.46
CA LEU A 74 5.52 -5.48 3.82
C LEU A 74 5.93 -6.82 4.43
N ARG A 75 5.96 -7.91 3.64
CA ARG A 75 6.46 -9.23 4.09
C ARG A 75 7.94 -9.19 4.42
N GLU A 76 8.76 -8.52 3.62
CA GLU A 76 10.20 -8.37 3.85
C GLU A 76 10.50 -7.57 5.12
N LEU A 77 9.64 -6.59 5.44
CA LEU A 77 9.67 -5.83 6.69
C LEU A 77 9.04 -6.58 7.88
N GLY A 78 8.61 -7.83 7.69
CA GLY A 78 7.98 -8.66 8.72
C GLY A 78 6.58 -8.20 9.14
N GLN A 79 5.95 -7.32 8.34
CA GLN A 79 4.64 -6.75 8.63
C GLN A 79 3.48 -7.58 8.07
N ALA A 80 3.69 -8.51 7.12
CA ALA A 80 2.64 -9.30 6.46
C ALA A 80 2.99 -10.79 6.31
#